data_AF-A0A9E3CTS0-F1
#
_entry.id   AF-A0A9E3CTS0-F1
#
_cell.length_a   1.000
_cell.length_b   1.000
_cell.length_c   1.000
_cell.angle_alpha   90.00
_cell.angle_beta   90.00
_cell.angle_gamma   90.00
#
_symmetry.space_group_name_H-M   'P 1'
#
loop_
_entity.id
_entity.type
_entity.pdbx_description
1 polymer ?
#
loop_
_entity_poly.entity_id
_entity_poly.type
_entity_poly.pdbx_seq_one_letter_code
_entity_poly.pdbx_strand_id
1 'polypeptide(L)'
;MILFNLLRRHGENVCFKCTRLIETADELSIEHKEPWEGVSVELFWDLENISFSHLRCNRTHRRKGGRADTKKVGPDGTAWCRNCKAFLHISAFSRHSSRWNGLQPWCNGCYERRRKQSKVSPES
;
A
#
# COMPACT_ATOMS: atom_id res chain seq x y z
N MET A 1 9.69 21.22 -22.57
CA MET A 1 8.44 20.50 -22.88
C MET A 1 7.32 21.52 -23.11
N ILE A 2 6.50 21.39 -24.17
CA ILE A 2 5.48 22.39 -24.57
C ILE A 2 4.42 22.62 -23.46
N LEU A 3 3.89 21.55 -22.87
CA LEU A 3 2.90 21.63 -21.79
C LEU A 3 3.38 22.49 -20.61
N PHE A 4 4.56 22.19 -20.06
CA PHE A 4 5.10 22.94 -18.92
C PHE A 4 5.28 24.44 -19.22
N ASN A 5 5.71 24.78 -20.44
CA ASN A 5 5.81 26.19 -20.86
C ASN A 5 4.45 26.88 -20.90
N LEU A 6 3.38 26.20 -21.34
CA LEU A 6 2.03 26.74 -21.31
C LEU A 6 1.56 26.97 -19.87
N LEU A 7 1.76 26.00 -18.98
CA LEU A 7 1.40 26.14 -17.57
C LEU A 7 2.08 27.36 -16.94
N ARG A 8 3.39 27.55 -17.18
CA ARG A 8 4.10 28.74 -16.69
C ARG A 8 3.54 30.05 -17.25
N ARG A 9 3.20 30.09 -18.55
CA ARG A 9 2.65 31.29 -19.19
C ARG A 9 1.27 31.68 -18.64
N HIS A 10 0.48 30.69 -18.23
CA HIS A 10 -0.86 30.90 -17.67
C HIS A 10 -0.87 30.95 -16.13
N GLY A 11 0.29 30.83 -15.47
CA GLY A 11 0.37 30.80 -14.00
C GLY A 11 -0.18 29.52 -13.36
N GLU A 12 -0.33 28.46 -14.15
CA GLU A 12 -0.89 27.16 -13.74
C GLU A 12 0.19 26.16 -13.31
N ASN A 13 1.46 26.57 -13.22
CA ASN A 13 2.54 25.72 -12.70
C ASN A 13 2.57 25.66 -11.17
N VAL A 14 1.43 25.82 -10.50
CA VAL A 14 1.28 25.71 -9.04
C VAL A 14 0.81 24.29 -8.71
N CYS A 15 1.57 23.58 -7.89
CA CYS A 15 1.21 22.23 -7.46
C CYS A 15 -0.04 22.27 -6.58
N PHE A 16 -1.13 21.60 -6.99
CA PHE A 16 -2.39 21.65 -6.23
C PHE A 16 -2.32 20.99 -4.85
N LYS A 17 -1.36 20.09 -4.62
CA LYS A 17 -1.18 19.40 -3.32
C LYS A 17 -0.46 20.24 -2.29
N CYS A 18 0.62 20.90 -2.69
CA CYS A 18 1.52 21.60 -1.75
C CYS A 18 1.63 23.10 -1.98
N THR A 19 0.85 23.63 -2.92
CA THR A 19 0.70 25.05 -3.27
C THR A 19 1.99 25.77 -3.66
N ARG A 20 3.07 25.03 -3.92
CA ARG A 20 4.36 25.57 -4.39
C ARG A 20 4.48 25.45 -5.90
N LEU A 21 5.31 26.30 -6.49
CA LEU A 21 5.60 26.25 -7.91
C LEU A 21 6.30 24.94 -8.29
N ILE A 22 5.95 24.42 -9.45
CA ILE A 22 6.68 23.39 -10.18
C ILE A 22 7.71 24.15 -11.03
N GLU A 23 9.00 23.94 -10.75
CA GLU A 23 10.08 24.76 -11.32
C GLU A 23 10.59 24.22 -12.64
N THR A 24 10.53 22.90 -12.84
CA THR A 24 11.02 22.22 -14.03
C THR A 24 9.97 21.29 -14.62
N ALA A 25 10.10 21.00 -15.92
CA ALA A 25 9.22 20.06 -16.59
C ALA A 25 9.38 18.61 -16.06
N ASP A 26 10.55 18.26 -15.53
CA ASP A 26 10.85 16.92 -15.00
C ASP A 26 10.15 16.65 -13.67
N GLU A 27 9.79 17.71 -12.95
CA GLU A 27 9.00 17.63 -11.73
C GLU A 27 7.50 17.60 -11.99
N LEU A 28 7.04 17.87 -13.21
CA LEU A 28 5.61 17.98 -13.54
C LEU A 28 4.94 16.60 -13.56
N SER A 29 3.79 16.51 -12.91
CA SER A 29 2.88 15.38 -13.00
C SER A 29 1.45 15.85 -13.27
N ILE A 30 0.71 15.05 -14.04
CA ILE A 30 -0.74 15.21 -14.25
C ILE A 30 -1.43 14.14 -13.41
N GLU A 31 -2.37 14.52 -12.57
CA GLU A 31 -3.14 13.58 -11.76
C GLU A 31 -4.59 14.01 -11.59
N HIS A 32 -5.44 13.08 -11.15
CA HIS A 32 -6.81 13.38 -10.76
C HIS A 32 -6.88 13.88 -9.32
N LYS A 33 -7.69 14.91 -9.05
CA LYS A 33 -7.93 15.47 -7.70
C LYS A 33 -8.62 14.44 -6.81
N GLU A 34 -9.58 13.71 -7.37
CA GLU A 34 -10.32 12.60 -6.76
C GLU A 34 -10.06 11.26 -7.48
N PRO A 35 -10.10 10.12 -6.77
CA PRO A 35 -9.94 8.81 -7.38
C PRO A 35 -11.14 8.45 -8.27
N TRP A 36 -10.86 8.09 -9.53
CA TRP A 36 -11.86 7.56 -10.46
C TRP A 36 -11.92 6.01 -10.42
N GLU A 37 -10.79 5.35 -10.19
CA GLU A 37 -10.66 3.89 -10.31
C GLU A 37 -11.47 3.13 -9.24
N GLY A 38 -12.50 2.42 -9.69
CA GLY A 38 -13.44 1.72 -8.81
C GLY A 38 -14.46 2.64 -8.13
N VAL A 39 -14.56 3.90 -8.56
CA VAL A 39 -15.56 4.86 -8.09
C VAL A 39 -16.50 5.25 -9.23
N SER A 40 -15.98 5.88 -10.29
CA SER A 40 -16.77 6.35 -11.43
C SER A 40 -15.87 6.62 -12.63
N VAL A 41 -16.32 6.23 -13.83
CA VAL A 41 -15.60 6.52 -15.08
C VAL A 41 -15.77 7.97 -15.50
N GLU A 42 -16.84 8.62 -15.09
CA GLU A 42 -17.14 10.03 -15.37
C GLU A 42 -16.07 10.93 -14.75
N LEU A 43 -15.61 10.60 -13.52
CA LEU A 43 -14.50 11.29 -12.85
C LEU A 43 -13.17 11.21 -13.61
N PHE A 44 -13.00 10.23 -14.49
CA PHE A 44 -11.78 10.13 -15.31
C PHE A 44 -11.75 11.22 -16.39
N TRP A 45 -12.91 11.53 -16.97
CA TRP A 45 -13.07 12.47 -18.08
C TRP A 45 -13.37 13.91 -17.63
N ASP A 46 -13.67 14.11 -16.36
CA ASP A 46 -13.90 15.43 -15.79
C ASP A 46 -12.60 16.26 -15.76
N LEU A 47 -12.55 17.31 -16.58
CA LEU A 47 -11.42 18.23 -16.65
C LEU A 47 -11.22 19.01 -15.33
N GLU A 48 -12.30 19.29 -14.60
CA GLU A 48 -12.21 19.91 -13.28
C GLU A 48 -11.62 18.96 -12.24
N ASN A 49 -11.66 17.65 -12.51
CA ASN A 49 -10.99 16.65 -11.69
C ASN A 49 -9.52 16.42 -12.10
N ILE A 50 -9.00 17.05 -13.16
CA ILE A 50 -7.59 16.93 -13.55
C ILE A 50 -6.79 18.12 -12.99
N SER A 51 -5.57 17.87 -12.53
CA SER A 51 -4.69 18.91 -12.00
C SER A 51 -3.21 18.59 -12.18
N PHE A 52 -2.36 19.58 -11.88
CA PHE A 52 -0.90 19.50 -12.00
C PHE A 52 -0.25 19.51 -10.62
N SER A 53 0.72 18.63 -10.42
CA SER A 53 1.45 18.52 -9.17
C SER A 53 2.93 18.23 -9.39
N HIS A 54 3.73 18.32 -8.32
CA HIS A 54 5.05 17.73 -8.35
C HIS A 54 4.94 16.22 -8.44
N LEU A 55 5.85 15.56 -9.16
CA LEU A 55 5.93 14.11 -9.25
C LEU A 55 6.01 13.43 -7.86
N ARG A 56 6.73 14.04 -6.91
CA ARG A 56 6.80 13.58 -5.51
C ARG A 56 5.51 13.74 -4.70
N CYS A 57 4.62 14.62 -5.17
CA CYS A 57 3.33 14.93 -4.55
C CYS A 57 2.21 14.07 -5.13
N ASN A 58 2.34 13.61 -6.38
CA ASN A 58 1.46 12.63 -6.99
C ASN A 58 1.62 11.27 -6.30
N ARG A 59 0.72 11.01 -5.35
CA ARG A 59 0.69 9.80 -4.53
C ARG A 59 -0.64 9.10 -4.77
N THR A 60 -0.62 7.77 -4.77
CA THR A 60 -1.80 6.95 -4.96
C THR A 60 -2.89 7.30 -3.93
N HIS A 61 -4.09 7.65 -4.40
CA HIS A 61 -5.27 7.90 -3.56
C HIS A 61 -5.63 6.70 -2.69
N ARG A 62 -5.48 5.49 -3.25
CA ARG A 62 -5.50 4.27 -2.44
C ARG A 62 -4.25 4.27 -1.58
N ARG A 63 -4.43 4.55 -0.28
CA ARG A 63 -3.55 3.95 0.72
C ARG A 63 -3.58 2.46 0.41
N LYS A 64 -2.49 1.88 -0.10
CA LYS A 64 -2.32 0.42 -0.02
C LYS A 64 -2.68 0.07 1.40
N GLY A 65 -3.77 -0.65 1.58
CA GLY A 65 -4.35 -0.92 2.88
C GLY A 65 -3.19 -1.31 3.78
N GLY A 66 -3.02 -0.60 4.89
CA GLY A 66 -1.95 -0.90 5.82
C GLY A 66 -2.18 -2.30 6.34
N ARG A 67 -1.59 -3.33 5.71
CA ARG A 67 -1.67 -4.74 6.09
C ARG A 67 -3.09 -5.29 6.35
N ALA A 68 -4.17 -4.57 6.00
CA ALA A 68 -5.54 -4.98 6.30
C ALA A 68 -5.94 -6.18 5.44
N ASP A 69 -5.52 -6.15 4.19
CA ASP A 69 -5.59 -7.20 3.17
C ASP A 69 -4.73 -8.43 3.51
N THR A 70 -3.95 -8.40 4.60
CA THR A 70 -3.30 -9.60 5.18
C THR A 70 -4.04 -10.18 6.39
N LYS A 71 -5.13 -9.57 6.86
CA LYS A 71 -5.96 -10.10 7.96
C LYS A 71 -6.83 -11.25 7.44
N LYS A 72 -6.31 -12.46 7.49
CA LYS A 72 -7.07 -13.68 7.19
C LYS A 72 -7.91 -14.07 8.40
N VAL A 73 -9.21 -13.77 8.34
CA VAL A 73 -10.22 -14.20 9.30
C VAL A 73 -10.77 -15.54 8.82
N GLY A 74 -10.74 -16.56 9.69
CA GLY A 74 -11.28 -17.89 9.42
C GLY A 74 -12.51 -18.17 10.27
N PRO A 75 -13.09 -19.38 10.16
CA PRO A 75 -14.13 -19.84 11.08
C PRO A 75 -13.73 -19.69 12.55
N ASP A 76 -14.72 -19.60 13.44
CA ASP A 76 -14.49 -19.50 14.88
C ASP A 76 -13.57 -20.60 15.39
N GLY A 77 -12.66 -20.23 16.29
CA GLY A 77 -11.65 -21.15 16.83
C GLY A 77 -10.52 -21.52 15.86
N THR A 78 -10.41 -20.86 14.70
CA THR A 78 -9.31 -21.10 13.75
C THR A 78 -8.45 -19.87 13.47
N ALA A 79 -7.21 -20.09 13.04
CA ALA A 79 -6.28 -19.07 12.60
C ALA A 79 -5.49 -19.53 11.36
N TRP A 80 -5.08 -18.58 10.52
CA TRP A 80 -4.34 -18.87 9.29
C TRP A 80 -2.84 -19.11 9.54
N CYS A 81 -2.33 -20.26 9.11
CA CYS A 81 -0.90 -20.53 9.07
C CYS A 81 -0.31 -20.17 7.69
N ARG A 82 0.68 -19.27 7.65
CA ARG A 82 1.33 -18.83 6.40
C ARG A 82 2.07 -19.92 5.64
N ASN A 83 2.60 -20.92 6.34
CA ASN A 83 3.40 -21.98 5.71
C ASN A 83 2.54 -23.19 5.30
N CYS A 84 1.58 -23.60 6.14
CA CYS A 84 0.63 -24.64 5.77
C CYS A 84 -0.39 -24.17 4.71
N LYS A 85 -0.58 -22.85 4.58
CA LYS A 85 -1.59 -22.24 3.72
C LYS A 85 -3.01 -22.74 4.03
N ALA A 86 -3.32 -22.90 5.31
CA ALA A 86 -4.60 -23.40 5.79
C ALA A 86 -5.04 -22.71 7.10
N PHE A 87 -6.34 -22.74 7.37
CA PHE A 87 -6.90 -22.45 8.68
C PHE A 87 -6.74 -23.67 9.58
N LEU A 88 -6.11 -23.47 10.74
CA LEU A 88 -5.89 -24.50 11.74
C LEU A 88 -6.50 -24.03 13.06
N HIS A 89 -6.81 -24.95 13.96
CA HIS A 89 -7.35 -24.59 15.27
C HIS A 89 -6.38 -23.67 16.04
N ILE A 90 -6.89 -22.70 16.81
CA ILE A 90 -6.08 -21.70 17.54
C ILE A 90 -5.07 -22.34 18.51
N SER A 91 -5.36 -23.53 19.03
CA SER A 91 -4.43 -24.28 19.90
C SER A 91 -3.13 -24.68 19.18
N ALA A 92 -3.13 -24.72 17.84
CA ALA A 92 -1.95 -24.97 17.05
C ALA A 92 -1.00 -23.75 16.96
N PHE A 93 -1.33 -22.63 17.60
CA PHE A 93 -0.57 -21.37 17.52
C PHE A 93 -0.20 -20.85 18.92
N SER A 94 1.05 -20.44 19.08
CA SER A 94 1.49 -19.67 20.25
C SER A 94 0.98 -18.23 20.22
N ARG A 95 0.91 -17.60 21.40
CA ARG A 95 0.50 -16.20 21.57
C ARG A 95 1.52 -15.24 20.94
N HIS A 96 1.01 -14.14 20.38
CA HIS A 96 1.77 -13.02 19.85
C HIS A 96 0.99 -11.72 20.05
N SER A 97 1.23 -11.05 21.19
CA SER A 97 0.41 -9.92 21.67
C SER A 97 0.34 -8.73 20.71
N SER A 98 1.40 -8.43 19.95
CA SER A 98 1.39 -7.31 19.01
C SER A 98 0.67 -7.59 17.69
N ARG A 99 0.11 -8.79 17.48
CA ARG A 99 -0.69 -9.10 16.29
C ARG A 99 -2.18 -8.91 16.58
N TRP A 100 -2.92 -8.49 15.56
CA TRP A 100 -4.34 -8.16 15.66
C TRP A 100 -5.23 -9.30 16.20
N ASN A 101 -4.84 -10.56 15.98
CA ASN A 101 -5.54 -11.75 16.49
C ASN A 101 -4.85 -12.41 17.68
N GLY A 102 -3.80 -11.78 18.24
CA GLY A 102 -3.07 -12.30 19.39
C GLY A 102 -2.27 -13.59 19.15
N LEU A 103 -2.12 -14.07 17.91
CA LEU A 103 -1.52 -15.37 17.58
C LEU A 103 -0.36 -15.24 16.56
N GLN A 104 0.61 -16.17 16.67
CA GLN A 104 1.71 -16.30 15.71
C GLN A 104 1.19 -16.51 14.27
N PRO A 105 1.92 -16.06 13.23
CA PRO A 105 1.51 -16.27 11.83
C PRO A 105 1.83 -17.68 11.29
N TRP A 106 2.46 -18.51 12.10
CA TRP A 106 2.79 -19.91 11.81
C TRP A 106 2.25 -20.78 12.95
N CYS A 107 1.75 -21.96 12.61
CA CYS A 107 1.48 -22.97 13.63
C CYS A 107 2.78 -23.42 14.31
N ASN A 108 2.69 -23.99 15.50
CA ASN A 108 3.81 -24.39 16.33
C ASN A 108 4.81 -25.28 15.57
N GLY A 109 4.32 -26.27 14.81
CA GLY A 109 5.18 -27.13 13.98
C GLY A 109 5.92 -26.37 12.86
N CYS A 110 5.28 -25.39 12.20
CA CYS A 110 5.95 -24.54 11.22
C CYS A 110 6.96 -23.60 11.87
N TYR A 111 6.62 -23.06 13.05
CA TYR A 111 7.47 -22.16 13.82
C TYR A 111 8.75 -22.87 14.27
N GLU A 112 8.64 -24.09 14.80
CA GLU A 112 9.78 -24.90 15.22
C GLU A 112 10.70 -25.28 14.06
N ARG A 113 10.15 -25.69 12.91
CA ARG A 113 10.95 -25.98 11.72
C ARG A 113 11.78 -24.78 11.29
N ARG A 114 11.16 -23.60 11.26
CA ARG A 114 11.85 -22.36 10.94
C ARG A 114 12.93 -22.02 11.95
N ARG A 115 12.64 -22.16 13.26
CA ARG A 115 13.61 -21.92 14.33
C ARG A 115 14.82 -22.85 14.23
N LYS A 116 14.63 -24.12 13.85
CA LYS A 116 15.71 -25.08 13.61
C LYS A 116 16.55 -24.70 12.39
N GLN A 117 15.92 -24.32 11.27
CA GLN A 117 16.64 -23.86 10.07
C GLN A 117 17.53 -22.64 10.35
N SER A 118 17.06 -21.68 11.15
CA SER A 118 17.85 -20.50 11.53
C SER A 118 19.05 -20.80 12.43
N LYS A 119 19.13 -22.00 13.03
CA LYS A 119 20.25 -22.43 13.87
C LYS A 119 21.31 -23.24 13.10
N VAL A 120 21.03 -23.61 11.85
CA VAL A 120 21.90 -24.46 11.01
C VAL A 120 22.58 -23.63 9.90
N SER A 121 22.65 -22.30 10.05
CA SER A 121 23.52 -21.50 9.17
C SER A 121 24.98 -21.90 9.40
N PRO A 122 25.73 -22.34 8.37
CA PRO A 122 27.11 -22.77 8.52
C PRO A 122 28.01 -21.56 8.81
N GLU A 123 29.04 -21.80 9.64
CA GLU A 123 30.21 -20.94 9.77
C GLU A 123 30.77 -20.63 8.37
N SER A 124 30.87 -19.33 8.07
CA SER A 124 31.55 -18.77 6.91
C SER A 124 33.06 -18.78 7.10
#